data_AF-A0A3C0IU65-F1
#
_entry.id   AF-A0A3C0IU65-F1
#
_cell.length_a   1.000
_cell.length_b   1.000
_cell.length_c   1.000
_cell.angle_alpha   90.00
_cell.angle_beta   90.00
_cell.angle_gamma   90.00
#
_symmetry.space_group_name_H-M   'P 1'
#
loop_
_entity.id
_entity.type
_entity.pdbx_description
1 polymer ?
#
loop_
_entity_poly.entity_id
_entity_poly.type
_entity_poly.pdbx_seq_one_letter_code
_entity_poly.pdbx_strand_id
1 'polypeptide(L)'
;MKWLIIVAGLLLPAFVIAQYSARIVVSDVATKKLDDLYIAGSFNNWQPREEKYKLKPFGKDRKGIVLKDLAPGIYEFKITRGSWLTVESKDNGDELNNRSFAITDADVSIDITIAGFKDDFPRKPIPNTASAQVHLIDSAFQIPQLQRTRAIWVYLPKSYNVTKGKNYPVLYMHDAQNLFNLQ
;
A
#
# COMPACT_ATOMS: atom_id res chain seq x y z
N MET A 1 36.71 61.72 3.54
CA MET A 1 36.57 60.24 3.53
C MET A 1 35.36 59.83 4.37
N LYS A 2 34.24 59.52 3.73
CA LYS A 2 33.16 58.71 4.32
C LYS A 2 32.54 57.89 3.18
N TRP A 3 32.83 56.59 3.13
CA TRP A 3 32.19 55.66 2.21
C TRP A 3 30.87 55.22 2.82
N LEU A 4 29.77 55.46 2.11
CA LEU A 4 28.46 54.88 2.40
C LEU A 4 28.42 53.50 1.73
N ILE A 5 28.52 52.44 2.54
CA ILE A 5 28.29 51.07 2.08
C ILE A 5 26.78 50.83 2.15
N ILE A 6 26.13 50.79 0.98
CA ILE A 6 24.73 50.36 0.85
C ILE A 6 24.74 48.83 0.76
N VAL A 7 24.35 48.16 1.84
CA VAL A 7 24.11 46.71 1.82
C VAL A 7 22.72 46.49 1.23
N ALA A 8 22.64 46.15 -0.05
CA ALA A 8 21.42 45.69 -0.67
C ALA A 8 21.14 44.25 -0.22
N GLY A 9 20.22 44.09 0.73
CA GLY A 9 19.75 42.77 1.19
C GLY A 9 18.95 42.07 0.09
N LEU A 10 19.47 40.94 -0.40
CA LEU A 10 18.82 40.10 -1.39
C LEU A 10 17.69 39.31 -0.70
N LEU A 11 16.44 39.77 -0.84
CA LEU A 11 15.25 39.03 -0.39
C LEU A 11 14.96 37.91 -1.39
N LEU A 12 15.38 36.68 -1.05
CA LEU A 12 14.98 35.46 -1.76
C LEU A 12 13.52 35.13 -1.40
N PRO A 13 12.61 34.96 -2.38
CA PRO A 13 11.25 34.53 -2.09
C PRO A 13 11.26 33.08 -1.60
N ALA A 14 10.84 32.87 -0.35
CA ALA A 14 10.56 31.55 0.18
C ALA A 14 9.15 31.13 -0.28
N PHE A 15 9.07 30.16 -1.18
CA PHE A 15 7.79 29.51 -1.50
C PHE A 15 7.43 28.58 -0.34
N VAL A 16 6.46 28.99 0.47
CA VAL A 16 5.84 28.11 1.46
C VAL A 16 4.78 27.29 0.74
N ILE A 17 5.04 26.00 0.52
CA ILE A 17 3.97 25.07 0.14
C ILE A 17 3.13 24.82 1.40
N ALA A 18 1.83 25.06 1.31
CA ALA A 18 0.91 24.76 2.39
C ALA A 18 0.98 23.26 2.72
N GLN A 19 1.16 22.98 4.01
CA GLN A 19 1.19 21.63 4.57
C GLN A 19 -0.11 21.38 5.31
N TYR A 20 -0.84 20.36 4.89
CA TYR A 20 -2.14 20.01 5.45
C TYR A 20 -2.01 18.78 6.35
N SER A 21 -3.02 18.59 7.19
CA SER A 21 -3.15 17.44 8.06
C SER A 21 -4.39 16.63 7.71
N ALA A 22 -4.28 15.31 7.84
CA ALA A 22 -5.42 14.40 7.77
C ALA A 22 -5.59 13.69 9.12
N ARG A 23 -6.72 13.92 9.79
CA ARG A 23 -7.11 13.15 10.97
C ARG A 23 -7.92 11.95 10.55
N ILE A 24 -7.50 10.76 10.95
CA ILE A 24 -8.24 9.53 10.71
C ILE A 24 -8.66 8.97 12.06
N VAL A 25 -9.97 8.76 12.23
CA VAL A 25 -10.59 8.26 13.46
C VAL A 25 -11.33 6.98 13.13
N VAL A 26 -10.95 5.89 13.79
CA VAL A 26 -11.71 4.64 13.82
C VAL A 26 -12.71 4.75 14.97
N SER A 27 -13.97 4.97 14.61
CA SER A 27 -15.07 5.24 15.53
C SER A 27 -15.74 3.96 16.04
N ASP A 28 -15.73 2.88 15.27
CA ASP A 28 -16.14 1.55 15.73
C ASP A 28 -15.41 0.43 14.98
N VAL A 29 -15.26 -0.71 15.67
CA VAL A 29 -14.66 -1.94 15.15
C VAL A 29 -15.54 -3.10 15.60
N ALA A 30 -16.02 -3.92 14.67
CA ALA A 30 -16.93 -5.02 14.99
C ALA A 30 -16.29 -6.08 15.91
N THR A 31 -15.04 -6.44 15.66
CA THR A 31 -14.29 -7.49 16.37
C THR A 31 -12.97 -6.94 16.90
N LYS A 32 -12.36 -7.64 17.87
CA LYS A 32 -10.98 -7.35 18.34
C LYS A 32 -10.72 -5.87 18.69
N LYS A 33 -11.70 -5.21 19.34
CA LYS A 33 -11.72 -3.75 19.61
C LYS A 33 -10.46 -3.24 20.33
N LEU A 34 -9.86 -4.08 21.17
CA LEU A 34 -8.70 -3.73 21.98
C LEU A 34 -7.38 -3.77 21.20
N ASP A 35 -7.31 -4.52 20.11
CA ASP A 35 -6.08 -4.75 19.36
C ASP A 35 -5.49 -3.46 18.78
N ASP A 36 -4.17 -3.43 18.65
CA ASP A 36 -3.48 -2.34 17.97
C ASP A 36 -3.93 -2.22 16.52
N LEU A 37 -4.21 -0.98 16.10
CA LEU A 37 -4.54 -0.64 14.72
C LEU A 37 -3.40 0.18 14.13
N TYR A 38 -3.08 -0.10 12.88
CA TYR A 38 -2.12 0.62 12.07
C TYR A 38 -2.79 1.09 10.80
N ILE A 39 -2.32 2.20 10.25
CA ILE A 39 -2.69 2.65 8.92
C ILE A 39 -1.53 2.41 7.95
N ALA A 40 -1.84 1.84 6.79
CA ALA A 40 -0.89 1.66 5.70
C ALA A 40 -1.46 2.27 4.43
N GLY A 41 -0.64 3.03 3.70
CA GLY A 41 -1.09 3.77 2.54
C GLY A 41 0.04 4.39 1.73
N SER A 42 -0.33 5.26 0.80
CA SER A 42 0.62 5.93 -0.11
C SER A 42 1.68 6.75 0.61
N PHE A 43 1.39 7.24 1.82
CA PHE A 43 2.29 8.06 2.64
C PHE A 43 3.31 7.25 3.46
N ASN A 44 3.26 5.91 3.46
CA ASN A 44 4.21 5.07 4.20
C ASN A 44 4.70 3.84 3.40
N ASN A 45 4.61 3.90 2.07
CA ASN A 45 4.95 2.80 1.17
C ASN A 45 4.20 1.50 1.50
N TRP A 46 2.94 1.61 1.93
CA TRP A 46 2.10 0.45 2.23
C TRP A 46 2.71 -0.50 3.28
N GLN A 47 3.41 0.04 4.28
CA GLN A 47 3.94 -0.76 5.39
C GLN A 47 2.84 -1.00 6.45
N PRO A 48 2.37 -2.26 6.67
CA PRO A 48 1.21 -2.54 7.51
C PRO A 48 1.47 -2.41 9.02
N ARG A 49 2.72 -2.30 9.46
CA ARG A 49 3.12 -2.33 10.87
C ARG A 49 4.18 -1.30 11.23
N GLU A 50 4.16 -0.15 10.57
CA GLU A 50 5.08 0.90 10.93
C GLU A 50 4.60 1.59 12.20
N GLU A 51 5.38 1.53 13.29
CA GLU A 51 4.99 2.05 14.62
C GLU A 51 4.64 3.55 14.59
N LYS A 52 5.25 4.32 13.70
CA LYS A 52 4.92 5.74 13.46
C LYS A 52 3.45 5.93 13.05
N TYR A 53 2.87 4.93 12.40
CA TYR A 53 1.51 4.92 11.86
C TYR A 53 0.54 4.05 12.68
N LYS A 54 0.90 3.73 13.92
CA LYS A 54 0.00 3.12 14.90
C LYS A 54 -1.03 4.15 15.39
N LEU A 55 -2.31 3.78 15.33
CA LEU A 55 -3.41 4.60 15.86
C LEU A 55 -3.34 4.61 17.39
N LYS A 56 -3.64 5.78 17.97
CA LYS A 56 -3.62 6.02 19.41
C LYS A 56 -5.05 6.18 19.96
N PRO A 57 -5.29 5.95 21.26
CA PRO A 57 -6.58 6.23 21.86
C PRO A 57 -7.07 7.66 21.57
N PHE A 58 -8.36 7.79 21.22
CA PHE A 58 -9.01 9.05 20.87
C PHE A 58 -10.36 9.17 21.58
N GLY A 59 -10.34 9.66 22.82
CA GLY A 59 -11.50 9.59 23.71
C GLY A 59 -11.63 8.19 24.33
N LYS A 60 -12.85 7.77 24.66
CA LYS A 60 -13.09 6.55 25.44
C LYS A 60 -12.92 5.28 24.63
N ASP A 61 -13.62 5.17 23.50
CA ASP A 61 -13.77 3.91 22.76
C ASP A 61 -13.24 3.96 21.31
N ARG A 62 -12.59 5.07 20.92
CA ARG A 62 -12.10 5.28 19.55
C ARG A 62 -10.59 5.30 19.50
N LYS A 63 -10.05 5.06 18.31
CA LYS A 63 -8.61 5.16 18.01
C LYS A 63 -8.41 6.09 16.83
N GLY A 64 -7.32 6.85 16.80
CA GLY A 64 -7.07 7.75 15.68
C GLY A 64 -5.60 8.13 15.52
N ILE A 65 -5.31 8.74 14.38
CA ILE A 65 -4.00 9.25 14.01
C ILE A 65 -4.16 10.57 13.25
N VAL A 66 -3.18 11.46 13.41
CA VAL A 66 -3.06 12.67 12.60
C VAL A 66 -1.83 12.54 11.72
N LEU A 67 -2.06 12.44 10.41
CA LEU A 67 -1.03 12.56 9.40
C LEU A 67 -0.76 14.04 9.19
N LYS A 68 0.52 14.45 9.21
CA LYS A 68 0.95 15.83 9.07
C LYS A 68 1.78 16.00 7.81
N ASP A 69 2.00 17.25 7.44
CA ASP A 69 2.91 17.65 6.36
C ASP A 69 2.53 17.05 5.01
N LEU A 70 1.22 16.92 4.76
CA LEU A 70 0.67 16.39 3.52
C LEU A 70 0.53 17.50 2.48
N ALA A 71 0.93 17.21 1.25
CA ALA A 71 0.69 18.07 0.10
C ALA A 71 -0.72 17.86 -0.45
N PRO A 72 -1.25 18.79 -1.28
CA PRO A 72 -2.43 18.52 -2.07
C PRO A 72 -2.29 17.25 -2.91
N GLY A 73 -3.31 16.42 -2.92
CA GLY A 73 -3.29 15.14 -3.63
C GLY A 73 -4.31 14.13 -3.13
N ILE A 74 -4.37 12.99 -3.82
CA ILE A 74 -5.18 11.84 -3.43
C ILE A 74 -4.31 10.87 -2.65
N TYR A 75 -4.78 10.48 -1.48
CA TYR A 75 -4.13 9.52 -0.61
C TYR A 75 -5.01 8.29 -0.50
N GLU A 76 -4.39 7.12 -0.63
CA GLU A 76 -5.03 5.83 -0.47
C GLU A 76 -4.46 5.11 0.74
N PHE A 77 -5.32 4.37 1.44
CA PHE A 77 -4.92 3.66 2.64
C PHE A 77 -5.85 2.49 2.98
N LYS A 78 -5.40 1.66 3.92
CA LYS A 78 -6.15 0.60 4.58
C LYS A 78 -5.79 0.55 6.07
N ILE A 79 -6.70 0.05 6.89
CA ILE A 79 -6.45 -0.26 8.30
C ILE A 79 -6.04 -1.72 8.46
N THR A 80 -5.02 -1.98 9.27
CA THR A 80 -4.57 -3.34 9.60
C THR A 80 -4.30 -3.48 11.10
N ARG A 81 -4.17 -4.72 11.57
CA ARG A 81 -3.63 -5.03 12.92
C ARG A 81 -2.14 -5.41 12.90
N GLY A 82 -1.39 -4.94 11.90
CA GLY A 82 0.06 -5.16 11.77
C GLY A 82 0.48 -6.14 10.68
N SER A 83 -0.45 -6.60 9.83
CA SER A 83 -0.17 -7.46 8.68
C SER A 83 -1.31 -7.40 7.67
N TRP A 84 -1.01 -7.65 6.39
CA TRP A 84 -2.00 -7.84 5.33
C TRP A 84 -2.92 -9.04 5.56
N LEU A 85 -2.49 -10.02 6.36
CA LEU A 85 -3.35 -11.12 6.82
C LEU A 85 -4.42 -10.68 7.82
N THR A 86 -4.24 -9.50 8.41
CA THR A 86 -5.09 -8.91 9.46
C THR A 86 -5.61 -7.53 9.02
N VAL A 87 -5.76 -7.33 7.71
CA VAL A 87 -6.31 -6.11 7.12
C VAL A 87 -7.83 -6.09 7.29
N GLU A 88 -8.40 -4.89 7.34
CA GLU A 88 -9.84 -4.71 7.33
C GLU A 88 -10.52 -5.41 6.14
N SER A 89 -11.74 -5.90 6.39
CA SER A 89 -12.57 -6.59 5.42
C SER A 89 -14.03 -6.15 5.55
N LYS A 90 -14.86 -6.61 4.61
CA LYS A 90 -16.32 -6.62 4.82
C LYS A 90 -16.68 -7.56 5.97
N ASP A 91 -17.93 -7.47 6.43
CA ASP A 91 -18.54 -8.31 7.47
C ASP A 91 -18.64 -9.80 7.11
N ASN A 92 -18.34 -10.16 5.85
CA ASN A 92 -18.28 -11.53 5.35
C ASN A 92 -16.86 -12.00 5.00
N GLY A 93 -15.83 -11.20 5.31
CA GLY A 93 -14.42 -11.48 5.01
C GLY A 93 -13.95 -11.13 3.60
N ASP A 94 -14.84 -10.64 2.74
CA ASP A 94 -14.46 -10.19 1.41
C ASP A 94 -13.58 -8.94 1.48
N GLU A 95 -12.78 -8.75 0.42
CA GLU A 95 -11.90 -7.60 0.33
C GLU A 95 -12.68 -6.28 0.20
N LEU A 96 -12.14 -5.24 0.84
CA LEU A 96 -12.53 -3.86 0.65
C LEU A 96 -11.59 -3.21 -0.37
N ASN A 97 -12.08 -2.27 -1.16
CA ASN A 97 -11.19 -1.41 -1.93
C ASN A 97 -10.32 -0.55 -0.99
N ASN A 98 -9.28 0.09 -1.54
CA ASN A 98 -8.55 1.12 -0.80
C ASN A 98 -9.52 2.21 -0.34
N ARG A 99 -9.38 2.64 0.92
CA ARG A 99 -10.00 3.88 1.36
C ARG A 99 -9.19 5.04 0.79
N SER A 100 -9.84 6.15 0.49
CA SER A 100 -9.15 7.32 -0.03
C SER A 100 -9.67 8.61 0.58
N PHE A 101 -8.79 9.61 0.59
CA PHE A 101 -9.15 11.00 0.88
C PHE A 101 -8.36 11.91 -0.06
N ALA A 102 -8.90 13.09 -0.31
CA ALA A 102 -8.23 14.14 -1.09
C ALA A 102 -7.90 15.31 -0.18
N ILE A 103 -6.70 15.87 -0.35
CA ILE A 103 -6.32 17.16 0.18
C ILE A 103 -6.29 18.14 -0.99
N THR A 104 -7.10 19.19 -0.91
CA THR A 104 -7.13 20.27 -1.89
C THR A 104 -6.44 21.50 -1.34
N ASP A 105 -7.03 22.10 -0.31
CA ASP A 105 -6.71 23.41 0.22
C ASP A 105 -7.03 23.54 1.72
N ALA A 106 -7.36 22.43 2.39
CA ALA A 106 -7.66 22.40 3.82
C ALA A 106 -7.32 21.04 4.46
N ASP A 107 -7.21 21.05 5.78
CA ASP A 107 -7.13 19.85 6.60
C ASP A 107 -8.40 19.00 6.47
N VAL A 108 -8.25 17.69 6.59
CA VAL A 108 -9.36 16.74 6.45
C VAL A 108 -9.52 15.86 7.70
N SER A 109 -10.75 15.49 8.01
CA SER A 109 -11.08 14.52 9.07
C SER A 109 -11.93 13.41 8.50
N ILE A 110 -11.49 12.17 8.66
CA ILE A 110 -12.15 10.95 8.18
C ILE A 110 -12.55 10.09 9.37
N ASP A 111 -13.84 9.78 9.48
CA ASP A 111 -14.38 8.81 10.43
C ASP A 111 -14.59 7.44 9.74
N ILE A 112 -14.16 6.38 10.41
CA ILE A 112 -14.12 5.02 9.88
C ILE A 112 -14.85 4.07 10.83
N THR A 113 -15.64 3.18 10.24
CA THR A 113 -16.13 1.96 10.88
C THR A 113 -15.51 0.75 10.20
N ILE A 114 -15.04 -0.21 10.99
CA ILE A 114 -14.44 -1.47 10.53
C ILE A 114 -15.42 -2.61 10.77
N ALA A 115 -15.91 -3.20 9.67
CA ALA A 115 -16.90 -4.28 9.71
C ALA A 115 -16.30 -5.64 10.09
N GLY A 116 -15.00 -5.85 9.87
CA GLY A 116 -14.28 -7.05 10.24
C GLY A 116 -12.82 -7.00 9.79
N PHE A 117 -12.07 -8.05 10.10
CA PHE A 117 -10.71 -8.29 9.61
C PHE A 117 -10.64 -9.61 8.84
N LYS A 118 -9.70 -9.70 7.89
CA LYS A 118 -9.50 -10.90 7.06
C LYS A 118 -9.34 -12.20 7.85
N ASP A 119 -8.73 -12.16 9.02
CA ASP A 119 -8.52 -13.31 9.90
C ASP A 119 -9.66 -13.55 10.92
N ASP A 120 -10.76 -12.80 10.83
CA ASP A 120 -12.02 -13.18 11.50
C ASP A 120 -12.71 -14.35 10.78
N PHE A 121 -12.34 -14.60 9.52
CA PHE A 121 -12.98 -15.57 8.64
C PHE A 121 -12.01 -16.70 8.28
N PRO A 122 -12.51 -17.92 8.03
CA PRO A 122 -11.67 -18.98 7.51
C PRO A 122 -11.05 -18.53 6.20
N ARG A 123 -9.75 -18.81 6.02
CA ARG A 123 -9.06 -18.49 4.77
C ARG A 123 -9.78 -19.20 3.62
N LYS A 124 -10.40 -18.42 2.74
CA LYS A 124 -10.83 -18.92 1.43
C LYS A 124 -9.56 -19.38 0.71
N PRO A 125 -9.45 -20.65 0.28
CA PRO A 125 -8.33 -21.07 -0.55
C PRO A 125 -8.30 -20.15 -1.75
N ILE A 126 -7.19 -19.43 -1.96
CA ILE A 126 -7.02 -18.61 -3.15
C ILE A 126 -6.91 -19.58 -4.32
N PRO A 127 -7.91 -19.65 -5.22
CA PRO A 127 -7.80 -20.55 -6.35
C PRO A 127 -6.64 -20.08 -7.22
N ASN A 128 -5.73 -21.01 -7.49
CA ASN A 128 -4.67 -20.80 -8.45
C ASN A 128 -5.29 -20.75 -9.85
N THR A 129 -5.05 -19.66 -10.58
CA THR A 129 -5.50 -19.44 -11.96
C THR A 129 -4.43 -19.74 -12.99
N ALA A 130 -3.24 -20.21 -12.57
CA ALA A 130 -2.22 -20.73 -13.48
C ALA A 130 -2.82 -21.83 -14.35
N SER A 131 -2.80 -21.61 -15.65
CA SER A 131 -3.13 -22.66 -16.60
C SER A 131 -1.95 -23.62 -16.76
N ALA A 132 -2.18 -24.76 -17.43
CA ALA A 132 -1.12 -25.73 -17.77
C ALA A 132 0.02 -25.18 -18.64
N GLN A 133 -0.10 -23.93 -19.12
CA GLN A 133 0.89 -23.22 -19.91
C GLN A 133 1.94 -22.49 -19.06
N VAL A 134 1.72 -22.40 -17.74
CA VAL A 134 2.63 -21.75 -16.81
C VAL A 134 3.63 -22.80 -16.31
N HIS A 135 4.91 -22.59 -16.60
CA HIS A 135 5.98 -23.50 -16.24
C HIS A 135 7.00 -22.79 -15.35
N LEU A 136 7.39 -23.44 -14.26
CA LEU A 136 8.53 -23.02 -13.45
C LEU A 136 9.82 -23.42 -14.18
N ILE A 137 10.65 -22.44 -14.54
CA ILE A 137 11.95 -22.70 -15.16
C ILE A 137 12.99 -22.95 -14.07
N ASP A 138 13.04 -22.08 -13.06
CA ASP A 138 13.99 -22.14 -11.97
C ASP A 138 13.33 -21.61 -10.69
N SER A 139 13.45 -22.37 -9.59
CA SER A 139 12.91 -21.97 -8.29
C SER A 139 13.80 -20.98 -7.54
N ALA A 140 15.10 -20.92 -7.87
CA ALA A 140 16.11 -20.18 -7.13
C ALA A 140 17.15 -19.54 -8.07
N PHE A 141 16.68 -18.89 -9.13
CA PHE A 141 17.54 -18.19 -10.06
C PHE A 141 18.35 -17.11 -9.32
N GLN A 142 19.68 -17.20 -9.45
CA GLN A 142 20.61 -16.32 -8.77
C GLN A 142 20.62 -14.93 -9.43
N ILE A 143 20.52 -13.88 -8.61
CA ILE A 143 20.67 -12.48 -9.04
C ILE A 143 21.85 -11.87 -8.25
N PRO A 144 23.10 -12.12 -8.68
CA PRO A 144 24.29 -11.78 -7.89
C PRO A 144 24.40 -10.31 -7.51
N GLN A 145 23.97 -9.42 -8.41
CA GLN A 145 24.01 -7.96 -8.21
C GLN A 145 23.13 -7.50 -7.04
N LEU A 146 22.13 -8.30 -6.68
CA LEU A 146 21.18 -8.02 -5.59
C LEU A 146 21.32 -9.00 -4.42
N GLN A 147 22.32 -9.88 -4.44
CA GLN A 147 22.59 -10.89 -3.41
C GLN A 147 21.33 -11.67 -2.99
N ARG A 148 20.49 -12.05 -3.96
CA ARG A 148 19.23 -12.77 -3.71
C ARG A 148 18.91 -13.77 -4.81
N THR A 149 18.00 -14.68 -4.51
CA THR A 149 17.40 -15.59 -5.49
C THR A 149 15.94 -15.27 -5.73
N ARG A 150 15.42 -15.62 -6.92
CA ARG A 150 13.99 -15.53 -7.26
C ARG A 150 13.57 -16.70 -8.13
N ALA A 151 12.30 -17.09 -8.02
CA ALA A 151 11.71 -18.04 -8.96
C ALA A 151 11.43 -17.34 -10.31
N ILE A 152 11.71 -18.04 -11.42
CA ILE A 152 11.39 -17.62 -12.78
C ILE A 152 10.33 -18.56 -13.35
N TRP A 153 9.24 -17.95 -13.81
CA TRP A 153 8.14 -18.63 -14.47
C TRP A 153 8.06 -18.19 -15.93
N VAL A 154 7.61 -19.08 -16.79
CA VAL A 154 7.32 -18.79 -18.19
C VAL A 154 5.91 -19.23 -18.53
N TYR A 155 5.19 -18.37 -19.27
CA TYR A 155 3.95 -18.75 -19.92
C TYR A 155 4.24 -19.10 -21.38
N LEU A 156 3.91 -20.32 -21.78
CA LEU A 156 4.07 -20.77 -23.17
C LEU A 156 2.69 -20.83 -23.86
N PRO A 157 2.49 -20.19 -25.03
CA PRO A 157 1.23 -20.31 -25.75
C PRO A 157 0.85 -21.78 -26.02
N LYS A 158 -0.45 -22.10 -26.09
CA LYS A 158 -0.94 -23.47 -26.32
C LYS A 158 -0.32 -24.15 -27.55
N SER A 159 0.05 -23.38 -28.57
CA SER A 159 0.66 -23.88 -29.81
C SER A 159 2.17 -24.07 -29.75
N TYR A 160 2.84 -23.73 -28.65
CA TYR A 160 4.30 -23.68 -28.56
C TYR A 160 4.96 -25.02 -28.93
N ASN A 161 4.44 -26.14 -28.42
CA ASN A 161 4.98 -27.48 -28.72
C ASN A 161 4.51 -28.05 -30.06
N VAL A 162 3.45 -27.48 -30.66
CA VAL A 162 2.84 -27.98 -31.89
C VAL A 162 3.49 -27.35 -33.12
N THR A 163 3.79 -26.05 -33.06
CA THR A 163 4.36 -25.31 -34.19
C THR A 163 5.89 -25.28 -34.11
N LYS A 164 6.53 -26.34 -34.59
CA LYS A 164 8.01 -26.39 -34.68
C LYS A 164 8.54 -25.23 -35.53
N GLY A 165 9.60 -24.57 -35.06
CA GLY A 165 10.29 -23.49 -35.78
C GLY A 165 9.63 -22.12 -35.69
N LYS A 166 8.51 -21.97 -34.96
CA LYS A 166 7.89 -20.67 -34.73
C LYS A 166 8.52 -19.96 -33.54
N ASN A 167 8.97 -18.73 -33.77
CA ASN A 167 9.44 -17.83 -32.71
C ASN A 167 8.27 -16.99 -32.17
N TYR A 168 8.32 -16.66 -30.89
CA TYR A 168 7.32 -15.85 -30.20
C TYR A 168 7.99 -14.60 -29.60
N PRO A 169 7.32 -13.44 -29.60
CA PRO A 169 7.80 -12.29 -28.85
C PRO A 169 7.83 -12.61 -27.36
N VAL A 170 8.80 -12.04 -26.64
CA VAL A 170 8.99 -12.25 -25.20
C VAL A 170 8.57 -10.98 -24.46
N LEU A 171 7.65 -11.12 -23.51
CA LEU A 171 7.24 -10.07 -22.58
C LEU A 171 7.77 -10.42 -21.18
N TYR A 172 8.50 -9.49 -20.57
CA TYR A 172 8.98 -9.63 -19.20
C TYR A 172 8.01 -8.95 -18.23
N MET A 173 7.58 -9.68 -17.20
CA MET A 173 6.69 -9.17 -16.14
C MET A 173 7.33 -9.45 -14.78
N HIS A 174 7.47 -8.40 -13.95
CA HIS A 174 8.27 -8.47 -12.71
C HIS A 174 7.48 -8.80 -11.43
N ASP A 175 6.14 -8.86 -11.48
CA ASP A 175 5.28 -9.16 -10.32
C ASP A 175 4.41 -10.41 -10.54
N ALA A 176 5.07 -11.54 -10.80
CA ALA A 176 4.38 -12.78 -11.17
C ALA A 176 3.57 -13.44 -10.05
N GLN A 177 3.85 -13.12 -8.78
CA GLN A 177 3.11 -13.65 -7.62
C GLN A 177 1.61 -13.27 -7.65
N ASN A 178 1.28 -12.15 -8.31
CA ASN A 178 -0.10 -11.67 -8.47
C ASN A 178 -0.71 -12.05 -9.83
N LEU A 179 0.04 -12.71 -10.72
CA LEU A 179 -0.45 -13.03 -12.08
C LEU A 179 -1.33 -14.26 -12.13
N PHE A 180 -1.17 -15.20 -11.19
CA PHE A 180 -1.79 -16.54 -11.27
C PHE A 180 -2.63 -16.89 -10.06
N ASN A 181 -2.98 -15.90 -9.24
CA ASN A 181 -3.82 -16.08 -8.07
C ASN A 181 -4.99 -15.10 -8.20
N LEU A 182 -6.22 -15.53 -7.94
CA LEU A 182 -7.30 -14.55 -7.73
C LEU A 182 -6.98 -13.76 -6.45
N GLN A 183 -7.03 -12.42 -6.55
CA GLN A 183 -6.94 -11.54 -5.39
C GLN A 183 -8.28 -11.55 -4.63
#